data_AF-A0A1M7P339-F1
#
_entry.id   AF-A0A1M7P339-F1
#
_cell.length_a   1.000
_cell.length_b   1.000
_cell.length_c   1.000
_cell.angle_alpha   90.00
_cell.angle_beta   90.00
_cell.angle_gamma   90.00
#
_symmetry.space_group_name_H-M   'P 1'
#
loop_
_entity.id
_entity.type
_entity.pdbx_description
1 polymer ?
#
loop_
_entity_poly.entity_id
_entity_poly.type
_entity_poly.pdbx_seq_one_letter_code
_entity_poly.pdbx_strand_id
1 'polypeptide(L)' 'MKGYVNIPGSIYCKLCKECGSRPVIARVADIGYVVKCSNSDDHYQTMPGLIDIEDWNRHNTITSASIDFNMPQRLAW' A
#
# COMPACT_ATOMS: atom_id res chain seq x y z
N MET A 1 17.76 -8.06 -14.98
CA MET A 1 16.39 -8.04 -14.45
C MET A 1 16.34 -7.06 -13.30
N LYS A 2 15.40 -6.11 -13.27
CA LYS A 2 15.14 -5.31 -12.07
C LYS A 2 14.66 -6.29 -11.00
N GLY A 3 15.16 -6.23 -9.76
CA GLY A 3 14.98 -7.25 -8.72
C GLY A 3 13.54 -7.45 -8.19
N TYR A 4 12.54 -7.22 -9.03
CA TYR A 4 11.12 -7.29 -8.74
C TYR A 4 10.31 -7.76 -9.96
N VAL A 5 9.11 -8.26 -9.69
CA VAL A 5 8.11 -8.68 -10.66
C VAL A 5 6.91 -7.74 -10.59
N ASN A 6 6.43 -7.30 -11.75
CA ASN A 6 5.21 -6.52 -11.84
C ASN A 6 4.00 -7.41 -11.58
N ILE A 7 3.04 -6.93 -10.80
CA ILE A 7 1.79 -7.64 -10.56
C ILE A 7 0.85 -7.44 -11.75
N PRO A 8 0.35 -8.52 -12.40
CA PRO A 8 -0.57 -8.41 -13.52
C PRO A 8 -1.78 -7.52 -13.20
N GLY A 9 -2.27 -6.78 -14.20
CA GLY A 9 -3.44 -5.89 -14.03
C GLY A 9 -4.74 -6.61 -13.66
N SER A 10 -4.81 -7.92 -13.91
CA SER A 10 -5.92 -8.79 -13.51
C SER A 10 -5.96 -9.08 -12.01
N ILE A 11 -4.86 -8.87 -11.29
CA ILE A 11 -4.82 -8.97 -9.83
C ILE A 11 -5.13 -7.58 -9.25
N TYR A 12 -6.17 -7.54 -8.42
CA TYR A 12 -6.55 -6.32 -7.72
C TYR A 12 -5.52 -5.98 -6.65
N CYS A 13 -4.94 -4.80 -6.76
CA CYS A 13 -4.10 -4.18 -5.74
C CYS A 13 -4.50 -2.70 -5.65
N LYS A 14 -4.65 -2.19 -4.43
CA LYS A 14 -4.75 -0.74 -4.19
C LYS A 14 -3.46 -0.06 -4.63
N LEU A 15 -3.59 1.20 -5.03
CA LEU A 15 -2.44 2.04 -5.31
C LEU A 15 -1.77 2.45 -4.01
N CYS A 16 -0.47 2.73 -4.06
CA CYS A 16 0.26 3.30 -2.93
C CYS A 16 -0.42 4.61 -2.49
N LYS A 17 -0.82 4.72 -1.22
CA LYS A 17 -1.52 5.92 -0.71
C LYS A 17 -0.65 7.18 -0.73
N GLU A 18 0.67 7.03 -0.78
CA GLU A 18 1.63 8.14 -0.74
C GLU A 18 1.95 8.70 -2.14
N CYS A 19 1.95 7.86 -3.19
CA CYS A 19 2.38 8.27 -4.54
C CYS A 19 1.54 7.74 -5.70
N GLY A 20 0.52 6.92 -5.45
CA GLY A 20 -0.36 6.37 -6.48
C GLY A 20 0.26 5.26 -7.34
N SER A 21 1.49 4.82 -7.06
CA SER A 21 2.12 3.72 -7.82
C SER A 21 1.45 2.36 -7.54
N ARG A 22 1.47 1.46 -8.53
CA ARG A 22 1.09 0.04 -8.32
C ARG A 22 2.22 -0.68 -7.58
N PRO A 23 1.91 -1.57 -6.64
CA PRO A 23 2.94 -2.37 -5.99
C PRO A 23 3.64 -3.34 -6.95
N VAL A 24 4.84 -3.74 -6.54
CA VAL A 24 5.63 -4.81 -7.16
C VAL A 24 5.95 -5.89 -6.13
N ILE A 25 6.25 -7.09 -6.62
CA ILE A 25 6.75 -8.20 -5.79
C ILE A 25 8.26 -8.19 -5.87
N ALA A 26 8.96 -7.94 -4.76
CA ALA A 26 10.41 -7.96 -4.70
C ALA A 26 10.91 -9.16 -3.90
N ARG A 27 12.04 -9.74 -4.31
CA ARG A 27 12.70 -10.82 -3.56
C ARG A 27 13.50 -10.22 -2.40
N VAL A 28 13.29 -10.72 -1.20
CA VAL A 28 14.09 -10.37 -0.01
C VAL A 28 14.95 -11.56 0.37
N ALA A 29 16.21 -11.53 -0.08
CA ALA A 29 17.27 -12.50 0.20
C ALA A 29 16.72 -13.95 0.39
N ASP A 30 17.04 -14.57 1.52
CA ASP A 30 16.68 -15.96 1.86
C ASP A 30 15.35 -16.07 2.62
N ILE A 31 14.61 -14.96 2.75
CA ILE A 31 13.39 -14.90 3.57
C ILE A 31 12.14 -15.09 2.70
N GLY A 32 12.19 -14.68 1.42
CA GLY A 32 11.11 -14.88 0.46
C GLY A 32 10.80 -13.63 -0.34
N TYR A 33 9.54 -13.19 -0.29
CA TYR A 33 9.04 -12.06 -1.07
C TYR A 33 8.38 -11.01 -0.20
N VAL A 34 8.35 -9.78 -0.71
CA VAL A 34 7.54 -8.68 -0.19
C VAL A 34 6.72 -8.06 -1.31
N VAL A 35 5.57 -7.51 -0.94
CA VAL A 35 4.82 -6.58 -1.78
C VAL A 35 5.20 -5.18 -1.33
N LYS A 36 5.75 -4.37 -2.24
CA LYS A 36 6.25 -3.03 -1.92
C LYS A 36 5.89 -1.99 -2.97
N CYS A 37 5.98 -0.73 -2.58
CA CYS A 37 5.88 0.40 -3.51
C CYS A 37 6.95 0.29 -4.61
N SER A 38 6.57 0.54 -5.86
CA SER A 38 7.50 0.45 -6.99
C SER A 38 8.38 1.70 -7.15
N ASN A 39 8.05 2.79 -6.44
CA ASN A 39 8.65 4.11 -6.64
C ASN A 39 9.58 4.53 -5.50
N SER A 40 9.35 4.04 -4.28
CA SER A 40 10.15 4.37 -3.10
C SER A 40 10.16 3.20 -2.11
N ASP A 41 11.34 2.91 -1.58
CA ASP A 41 11.55 1.89 -0.54
C ASP A 41 11.17 2.39 0.85
N ASP A 42 11.03 3.71 1.02
CA ASP A 42 10.62 4.35 2.28
C ASP A 42 9.10 4.31 2.49
N HIS A 43 8.34 4.11 1.41
CA HIS A 43 6.91 3.83 1.52
C HIS A 43 6.71 2.42 2.08
N TYR A 44 5.45 2.03 2.21
CA TYR A 44 5.12 0.71 2.73
C TYR A 44 5.70 -0.47 1.94
N GLN A 45 6.06 -1.52 2.68
CA GLN A 45 6.28 -2.88 2.21
C GLN A 45 5.69 -3.87 3.22
N THR A 46 5.19 -5.00 2.75
CA THR A 46 4.66 -6.06 3.61
C THR A 46 5.77 -6.78 4.36
N MET A 47 5.40 -7.56 5.38
CA MET A 47 6.37 -8.41 6.06
C MET A 47 7.03 -9.41 5.08
N PRO A 48 8.36 -9.62 5.16
CA PRO A 48 9.04 -10.60 4.33
C PRO A 48 8.54 -12.02 4.56
N GLY A 49 8.37 -12.76 3.47
CA GLY A 49 7.99 -14.17 3.48
C GLY A 49 7.04 -14.48 2.35
N LEU A 50 5.75 -14.27 2.60
CA LEU A 50 4.67 -14.51 1.64
C LEU A 50 4.27 -13.23 0.92
N ILE A 51 3.78 -13.40 -0.30
CA ILE A 51 3.17 -12.32 -1.09
C ILE A 51 1.81 -11.99 -0.45
N ASP A 52 1.75 -10.95 0.38
CA ASP A 52 0.53 -10.55 1.09
C ASP A 52 -0.13 -9.31 0.46
N ILE A 53 -0.95 -9.54 -0.56
CA ILE A 53 -1.69 -8.47 -1.25
C ILE A 53 -2.76 -7.85 -0.35
N GLU A 54 -3.33 -8.63 0.56
CA GLU A 54 -4.38 -8.16 1.46
C GLU A 54 -3.83 -7.17 2.49
N ASP A 55 -2.64 -7.45 3.03
CA ASP A 55 -1.93 -6.53 3.93
C ASP A 55 -1.56 -5.22 3.23
N TRP A 56 -1.06 -5.31 1.99
CA TRP A 56 -0.86 -4.14 1.14
C TRP A 56 -2.14 -3.33 0.96
N ASN A 57 -3.25 -3.99 0.65
CA ASN A 57 -4.54 -3.35 0.44
C ASN A 57 -5.08 -2.71 1.73
N ARG A 58 -4.93 -3.36 2.89
CA ARG A 58 -5.30 -2.78 4.19
C ARG A 58 -4.51 -1.52 4.49
N HIS A 59 -3.17 -1.56 4.36
CA HIS A 59 -2.31 -0.42 4.63
C HIS A 59 -2.61 0.79 3.73
N ASN A 60 -2.90 0.52 2.44
CA ASN A 60 -3.20 1.52 1.43
C ASN A 60 -4.70 1.85 1.31
N THR A 61 -5.50 1.42 2.28
CA THR A 61 -6.88 1.89 2.40
C THR A 61 -6.86 3.30 2.95
N ILE A 62 -7.23 4.28 2.11
CA ILE A 62 -7.59 5.61 2.56
C ILE A 62 -8.97 5.49 3.20
N THR A 63 -9.01 5.26 4.51
CA THR A 63 -10.27 5.39 5.25
C THR A 63 -10.65 6.85 5.24
N SER A 64 -11.85 7.19 4.77
CA SER A 64 -12.44 8.53 4.84
C SER A 64 -12.53 9.10 6.27
N ALA A 65 -12.08 8.35 7.29
CA ALA A 65 -12.06 8.71 8.69
C ALA A 65 -10.99 9.76 9.08
N SER A 66 -10.17 10.26 8.15
CA SER A 66 -9.30 11.43 8.42
C SER A 66 -9.81 12.73 7.80
N ILE A 67 -11.09 12.79 7.42
CA ILE A 67 -11.82 14.06 7.47
C ILE A 67 -13.03 13.86 8.37
N ASP A 68 -12.82 14.16 9.65
CA ASP A 68 -13.90 14.19 10.63
C ASP A 68 -14.70 15.50 10.44
N PHE A 69 -15.53 15.54 9.39
CA PHE A 69 -16.49 16.64 9.14
C PHE A 69 -17.59 16.74 10.21
N ASN A 70 -17.55 15.89 11.24
CA ASN A 70 -18.53 15.84 12.33
C ASN A 70 -18.02 16.43 13.65
N MET A 71 -16.84 17.08 13.65
CA MET A 71 -16.43 17.91 14.79
C MET A 71 -17.30 19.18 14.81
N PRO A 72 -18.04 19.48 15.89
CA PRO A 72 -19.15 20.42 15.85
C PRO A 72 -18.65 21.86 15.76
N GLN A 73 -18.86 22.52 14.61
CA GLN A 73 -18.85 23.98 14.60
C GLN A 73 -20.11 24.47 15.32
N ARG A 74 -19.96 24.77 16.60
CA ARG A 74 -20.91 25.60 17.34
C ARG A 74 -21.01 26.95 16.63
N LEU A 75 -22.05 27.14 15.84
CA LEU A 75 -22.54 28.46 15.48
C LEU A 75 -23.72 28.77 16.39
N ALA A 76 -23.44 29.67 17.34
CA ALA A 76 -24.42 30.30 18.21
C ALA A 76 -25.37 31.16 17.37
N TRP A 77 -26.67 31.05 17.67
CA TRP A 77 -27.66 32.10 17.42
C TRP A 77 -28.03 32.69 18.78
#